data_AF-A0A0Q9RHM2-F1
#
_entry.id   AF-A0A0Q9RHM2-F1
#
_cell.length_a   1.000
_cell.length_b   1.000
_cell.length_c   1.000
_cell.angle_alpha   90.00
_cell.angle_beta   90.00
_cell.angle_gamma   90.00
#
_symmetry.space_group_name_H-M   'P 1'
#
loop_
_entity.id
_entity.type
_entity.pdbx_description
1 polymer ?
#
loop_
_entity_poly.entity_id
_entity_poly.type
_entity_poly.pdbx_seq_one_letter_code
_entity_poly.pdbx_strand_id
1 'polypeptide(L)'
;MSRDSVLDSAARLRRTLPEDFGDGVVTSIFDDAARIARASVTTPVADGAARRPAFDQVLDRALTHRVWGFVVMGALFYAVFWFTIAGAAVPSDLLYVLLVDHGHTWLRAGFEVVGSPWWVTGLLVDGVYLGTAWVVAVMLPPMAIFFPLFTLLEDFGYLPRVAFNLDRLFAGAGAHGKQSLTMMMGYGCNAAGVTATRIIDSPRERLIAIITNNFSVCNGRWPTLILMGTIFIGSLAPPALAGVLAAGSVVLVAVLGILTTLAVSWVLSRTVLRGETSVYSLELPPYRPPQVWRTIYTSMIDRTYKVLRRALVMAAPAGAVIWLLGNLHLGGTTLAAHLVTGLEPVGWVLGLNGIILLAYLVAIPANEIVIPTILMLTLTLGHTPGAPAADAAAGVMVNLSDTQAGTVLIDIGGWTLLTAVNLMLFCLLHNPCSTTMLTIWRETHSLKWTTLATLLPLGLAGLVCALVALAWRTF
;
A
#
# COMPACT_ATOMS: atom_id res chain seq x y z
N MET A 1 49.73 23.01 -8.24
CA MET A 1 48.26 22.87 -8.41
C MET A 1 47.64 22.71 -7.03
N SER A 2 46.66 23.54 -6.69
CA SER A 2 45.92 23.35 -5.42
C SER A 2 45.05 22.10 -5.53
N ARG A 3 44.79 21.42 -4.41
CA ARG A 3 43.89 20.26 -4.34
C ARG A 3 42.55 20.56 -5.01
N ASP A 4 42.03 21.76 -4.79
CA ASP A 4 40.76 22.22 -5.38
C ASP A 4 40.85 22.38 -6.90
N SER A 5 41.98 22.86 -7.43
CA SER A 5 42.18 22.97 -8.88
C SER A 5 42.19 21.59 -9.58
N VAL A 6 42.72 20.56 -8.90
CA VAL A 6 42.73 19.18 -9.41
C VAL A 6 41.32 18.59 -9.37
N LEU A 7 40.59 18.80 -8.27
CA LEU A 7 39.21 18.33 -8.11
C LEU A 7 38.26 19.00 -9.11
N ASP A 8 38.39 20.30 -9.32
CA ASP A 8 37.60 21.04 -10.31
C ASP A 8 37.91 20.60 -11.74
N SER A 9 39.17 20.31 -12.04
CA SER A 9 39.58 19.82 -13.36
C SER A 9 39.05 18.40 -13.61
N ALA A 10 39.14 17.52 -12.60
CA ALA A 10 38.56 16.18 -12.65
C ALA A 10 37.03 16.22 -12.80
N ALA A 11 36.33 17.12 -12.08
CA ALA A 11 34.88 17.28 -12.19
C ALA A 11 34.46 17.80 -13.58
N ARG A 12 35.25 18.70 -14.18
CA ARG A 12 35.03 19.19 -15.56
C ARG A 12 35.19 18.08 -16.58
N LEU A 13 36.27 17.31 -16.48
CA LEU A 13 36.57 16.19 -17.38
C LEU A 13 35.55 15.05 -17.23
N ARG A 14 35.09 14.76 -16.02
CA ARG A 14 34.05 13.75 -15.77
C ARG A 14 32.74 14.06 -16.52
N ARG A 15 32.38 15.34 -16.69
CA ARG A 15 31.17 15.75 -17.44
C ARG A 15 31.31 15.62 -18.96
N THR A 16 32.54 15.46 -19.48
CA THR A 16 32.78 15.23 -20.92
C THR A 16 32.72 13.75 -21.29
N LEU A 17 32.62 12.86 -20.30
CA LEU A 17 32.47 11.43 -20.54
C LEU A 17 31.00 11.11 -20.91
N PRO A 18 30.77 10.12 -21.78
CA PRO A 18 29.43 9.58 -22.04
C PRO A 18 28.75 9.14 -20.74
N GLU A 19 27.42 9.25 -20.66
CA GLU A 19 26.65 8.82 -19.47
C GLU A 19 26.94 7.35 -19.11
N ASP A 20 27.23 6.52 -20.12
CA ASP A 20 27.47 5.07 -20.00
C ASP A 20 28.95 4.71 -19.72
N PHE A 21 29.84 5.69 -19.57
CA PHE A 21 31.29 5.42 -19.45
C PHE A 21 31.63 4.59 -18.21
N GLY A 22 30.95 4.84 -17.09
CA GLY A 22 31.10 4.05 -15.86
C GLY A 22 30.74 2.58 -16.09
N ASP A 23 29.63 2.33 -16.78
CA ASP A 23 29.18 0.98 -17.13
C ASP A 23 30.18 0.30 -18.07
N GLY A 24 30.76 1.04 -19.02
CA GLY A 24 31.80 0.53 -19.92
C GLY A 24 33.07 0.08 -19.18
N VAL A 25 33.54 0.88 -18.22
CA VAL A 25 34.71 0.54 -17.39
C VAL A 25 34.42 -0.69 -16.54
N VAL A 26 33.28 -0.75 -15.87
CA VAL A 26 32.87 -1.91 -15.05
C VAL A 26 32.75 -3.16 -15.92
N THR A 27 32.13 -3.06 -17.10
CA THR A 27 32.01 -4.17 -18.06
C THR A 27 33.38 -4.70 -18.46
N SER A 28 34.33 -3.81 -18.80
CA SER A 28 35.68 -4.25 -19.14
C SER A 28 36.41 -4.96 -17.99
N ILE A 29 36.21 -4.50 -16.75
CA ILE A 29 36.82 -5.12 -15.56
C ILE A 29 36.25 -6.52 -15.36
N PHE A 30 34.93 -6.68 -15.49
CA PHE A 30 34.28 -7.98 -15.38
C PHE A 30 34.62 -8.93 -16.54
N ASP A 31 34.76 -8.42 -17.76
CA ASP A 31 35.20 -9.21 -18.92
C ASP A 31 36.64 -9.71 -18.74
N ASP A 32 37.52 -8.85 -18.23
CA ASP A 32 38.89 -9.19 -17.91
C ASP A 32 38.96 -10.20 -16.77
N ALA A 33 38.21 -9.98 -15.69
CA ALA A 33 38.10 -10.92 -14.58
C ALA A 33 37.55 -12.28 -15.03
N ALA A 34 36.53 -12.30 -15.91
CA ALA A 34 35.96 -13.52 -16.47
C ALA A 34 36.94 -14.24 -17.41
N ARG A 35 37.71 -13.48 -18.21
CA ARG A 35 38.78 -14.04 -19.06
C ARG A 35 39.87 -14.69 -18.21
N ILE A 36 40.33 -14.01 -17.15
CA ILE A 36 41.33 -14.54 -16.21
C ILE A 36 40.76 -15.79 -15.51
N ALA A 37 39.55 -15.71 -14.96
CA ALA A 37 38.91 -16.85 -14.29
C ALA A 37 38.78 -18.07 -15.21
N ARG A 38 38.38 -17.90 -16.48
CA ARG A 38 38.33 -18.99 -17.47
C ARG A 38 39.70 -19.58 -17.79
N ALA A 39 40.75 -18.77 -17.79
CA ALA A 39 42.11 -19.22 -18.06
C ALA A 39 42.76 -19.89 -16.85
N SER A 40 42.37 -19.50 -15.62
CA SER A 40 43.02 -19.93 -14.37
C SER A 40 42.25 -21.01 -13.62
N VAL A 41 40.93 -21.13 -13.83
CA VAL A 41 40.10 -22.14 -13.19
C VAL A 41 39.86 -23.27 -14.18
N THR A 42 40.69 -24.32 -14.09
CA THR A 42 40.35 -25.62 -14.64
C THR A 42 39.31 -26.25 -13.73
N THR A 43 38.02 -25.99 -13.98
CA THR A 43 36.97 -26.79 -13.34
C THR A 43 37.17 -28.25 -13.75
N PRO A 44 37.25 -29.21 -12.81
CA PRO A 44 37.25 -30.61 -13.18
C PRO A 44 35.94 -30.89 -13.92
N VAL A 45 36.03 -31.07 -15.23
CA VAL A 45 34.98 -31.74 -15.99
C VAL A 45 35.12 -33.22 -15.63
N ALA A 46 34.64 -33.56 -14.43
CA ALA A 46 34.43 -34.94 -14.00
C ALA A 46 32.93 -35.19 -14.06
N ASP A 47 32.56 -36.21 -14.83
CA ASP A 47 31.21 -36.69 -15.02
C ASP A 47 30.37 -36.68 -13.72
N GLY A 48 29.32 -35.85 -13.68
CA GLY A 48 28.20 -36.04 -12.76
C GLY A 48 27.94 -35.00 -11.67
N ALA A 49 28.84 -34.05 -11.36
CA ALA A 49 28.60 -33.06 -10.31
C ALA A 49 28.78 -31.61 -10.81
N ALA A 50 27.73 -30.80 -10.65
CA ALA A 50 27.60 -29.37 -10.97
C ALA A 50 27.13 -28.97 -12.39
N ARG A 51 26.27 -29.76 -13.04
CA ARG A 51 25.19 -29.11 -13.81
C ARG A 51 24.38 -28.30 -12.79
N ARG A 52 24.29 -26.96 -12.93
CA ARG A 52 23.15 -26.23 -12.32
C ARG A 52 21.90 -27.07 -12.64
N PRO A 53 21.01 -27.36 -11.67
CA PRO A 53 19.81 -28.14 -11.94
C PRO A 53 19.18 -27.67 -13.25
N ALA A 54 18.79 -28.58 -14.14
CA ALA A 54 18.16 -28.19 -15.41
C ALA A 54 16.97 -27.25 -15.15
N PHE A 55 16.30 -27.43 -14.00
CA PHE A 55 15.26 -26.56 -13.48
C PHE A 55 15.72 -25.11 -13.24
N ASP A 56 16.83 -24.89 -12.55
CA ASP A 56 17.39 -23.55 -12.27
C ASP A 56 17.71 -22.80 -13.57
N GLN A 57 18.26 -23.50 -14.56
CA GLN A 57 18.59 -22.89 -15.86
C GLN A 57 17.35 -22.54 -16.68
N VAL A 58 16.33 -23.40 -16.67
CA VAL A 58 15.05 -23.15 -17.36
C VAL A 58 14.30 -22.00 -16.68
N LEU A 59 14.28 -21.99 -15.35
CA LEU A 59 13.63 -20.94 -14.56
C LEU A 59 14.35 -19.60 -14.74
N ASP A 60 15.69 -19.58 -14.71
CA ASP A 60 16.47 -18.36 -14.97
C ASP A 60 16.21 -17.83 -16.38
N ARG A 61 16.17 -18.71 -17.39
CA ARG A 61 15.92 -18.31 -18.77
C ARG A 61 14.51 -17.77 -18.97
N ALA A 62 13.51 -18.33 -18.28
CA ALA A 62 12.14 -17.82 -18.31
C ALA A 62 12.03 -16.46 -17.61
N LEU A 63 12.68 -16.30 -16.46
CA LEU A 63 12.59 -15.09 -15.62
C LEU A 63 13.43 -13.92 -16.11
N THR A 64 14.56 -14.18 -16.76
CA THR A 64 15.45 -13.13 -17.30
C THR A 64 15.09 -12.72 -18.73
N HIS A 65 14.18 -13.43 -19.39
CA HIS A 65 13.75 -13.07 -20.73
C HIS A 65 12.94 -11.77 -20.71
N ARG A 66 13.23 -10.86 -21.64
CA ARG A 66 12.69 -9.48 -21.68
C ARG A 66 11.16 -9.37 -21.67
N VAL A 67 10.44 -10.35 -22.19
CA VAL A 67 8.95 -10.37 -22.24
C VAL A 67 8.39 -11.40 -21.25
N TRP A 68 8.76 -12.66 -21.42
CA TRP A 68 8.37 -13.76 -20.51
C TRP A 68 8.70 -13.51 -19.04
N GLY A 69 9.78 -12.78 -18.71
CA GLY A 69 10.10 -12.41 -17.34
C GLY A 69 9.01 -11.55 -16.69
N PHE A 70 8.46 -10.55 -17.41
CA PHE A 70 7.35 -9.73 -16.91
C PHE A 70 6.05 -10.53 -16.80
N VAL A 71 5.77 -11.41 -17.77
CA VAL A 71 4.56 -12.25 -17.77
C VAL A 71 4.59 -13.23 -16.60
N VAL A 72 5.70 -13.95 -16.41
CA VAL A 72 5.86 -14.92 -15.31
C VAL A 72 5.83 -14.22 -13.95
N MET A 73 6.44 -13.03 -13.86
CA MET A 73 6.37 -12.20 -12.66
C MET A 73 4.94 -11.77 -12.35
N GLY A 74 4.21 -11.26 -13.34
CA GLY A 74 2.80 -10.90 -13.19
C GLY A 74 1.93 -12.07 -12.79
N ALA A 75 2.14 -13.25 -13.40
CA ALA A 75 1.42 -14.48 -13.07
C ALA A 75 1.71 -14.96 -11.64
N LEU A 76 2.97 -14.90 -11.19
CA LEU A 76 3.32 -15.25 -9.83
C LEU A 76 2.67 -14.29 -8.83
N PHE A 77 2.71 -12.98 -9.10
CA PHE A 77 2.11 -11.99 -8.22
C PHE A 77 0.60 -12.13 -8.16
N TYR A 78 -0.03 -12.35 -9.30
CA TYR A 78 -1.44 -12.72 -9.37
C TYR A 78 -1.74 -13.93 -8.48
N ALA A 79 -0.93 -14.99 -8.56
CA ALA A 79 -1.10 -16.18 -7.71
C ALA A 79 -0.95 -15.84 -6.22
N VAL A 80 0.08 -15.07 -5.83
CA VAL A 80 0.30 -14.64 -4.44
C VAL A 80 -0.89 -13.84 -3.91
N PHE A 81 -1.38 -12.85 -4.66
CA PHE A 81 -2.55 -12.06 -4.27
C PHE A 81 -3.81 -12.89 -4.23
N TRP A 82 -4.04 -13.75 -5.22
CA TRP A 82 -5.18 -14.64 -5.26
C TRP A 82 -5.22 -15.56 -4.04
N PHE A 83 -4.11 -16.25 -3.74
CA PHE A 83 -4.01 -17.10 -2.54
C PHE A 83 -4.18 -16.32 -1.26
N THR A 84 -3.66 -15.09 -1.21
CA THR A 84 -3.80 -14.22 -0.05
C THR A 84 -5.25 -13.79 0.17
N ILE A 85 -5.92 -13.25 -0.86
CA ILE A 85 -7.27 -12.70 -0.75
C ILE A 85 -8.29 -13.84 -0.55
N ALA A 86 -8.27 -14.86 -1.41
CA ALA A 86 -9.19 -15.98 -1.31
C ALA A 86 -8.94 -16.80 -0.03
N GLY A 87 -7.67 -17.01 0.35
CA GLY A 87 -7.31 -17.72 1.57
C GLY A 87 -7.62 -16.95 2.84
N ALA A 88 -7.62 -15.61 2.80
CA ALA A 88 -7.92 -14.78 3.95
C ALA A 88 -9.42 -14.59 4.21
N ALA A 89 -10.28 -14.77 3.21
CA ALA A 89 -11.73 -14.54 3.35
C ALA A 89 -12.32 -15.33 4.54
N VAL A 90 -12.13 -16.65 4.56
CA VAL A 90 -12.66 -17.53 5.62
C VAL A 90 -12.17 -17.15 7.03
N PRO A 91 -10.86 -16.99 7.30
CA PRO A 91 -10.39 -16.60 8.64
C PRO A 91 -10.78 -15.17 9.01
N SER A 92 -10.89 -14.24 8.05
CA SER A 92 -11.38 -12.88 8.31
C SER A 92 -12.84 -12.89 8.75
N ASP A 93 -13.68 -13.66 8.07
CA ASP A 93 -15.10 -13.81 8.43
C ASP A 93 -15.27 -14.46 9.81
N LEU A 94 -14.47 -15.48 10.13
CA LEU A 94 -14.48 -16.12 11.44
C LEU A 94 -14.09 -15.13 12.56
N LEU A 95 -13.04 -14.34 12.35
CA LEU A 95 -12.61 -13.31 13.29
C LEU A 95 -13.64 -12.20 13.41
N TYR A 96 -14.29 -11.83 12.32
CA TYR A 96 -15.37 -10.84 12.32
C TYR A 96 -16.54 -11.33 13.18
N VAL A 97 -17.04 -12.54 12.95
CA VAL A 97 -18.12 -13.13 13.76
C VAL A 97 -17.71 -13.24 15.24
N LEU A 98 -16.47 -13.66 15.52
CA LEU A 98 -15.99 -13.83 16.89
C LEU A 98 -15.80 -12.51 17.64
N LEU A 99 -15.09 -11.55 17.04
CA LEU A 99 -14.69 -10.30 17.71
C LEU A 99 -15.72 -9.20 17.54
N VAL A 100 -16.30 -9.05 16.34
CA VAL A 100 -17.26 -7.99 16.04
C VAL A 100 -18.66 -8.42 16.45
N ASP A 101 -19.20 -9.53 15.94
CA ASP A 101 -20.61 -9.86 16.23
C ASP A 101 -20.80 -10.36 17.68
N HIS A 102 -20.02 -11.35 18.11
CA HIS A 102 -20.17 -11.93 19.45
C HIS A 102 -19.44 -11.10 20.51
N GLY A 103 -18.18 -10.76 20.24
CA GLY A 103 -17.32 -10.05 21.18
C GLY A 103 -17.85 -8.69 21.59
N HIS A 104 -18.35 -7.89 20.64
CA HIS A 104 -18.98 -6.59 20.92
C HIS A 104 -20.22 -6.75 21.80
N THR A 105 -21.12 -7.66 21.42
CA THR A 105 -22.37 -7.91 22.14
C THR A 105 -22.10 -8.39 23.58
N TRP A 106 -21.13 -9.27 23.77
CA TRP A 106 -20.75 -9.79 25.09
C TRP A 106 -20.12 -8.73 25.97
N LEU A 107 -19.19 -7.91 25.43
CA LEU A 107 -18.60 -6.81 26.18
C LEU A 107 -19.67 -5.80 26.58
N ARG A 108 -20.54 -5.41 25.65
CA ARG A 108 -21.61 -4.45 25.91
C ARG A 108 -22.55 -4.94 27.02
N ALA A 109 -23.00 -6.19 26.95
CA ALA A 109 -23.82 -6.81 27.99
C ALA A 109 -23.11 -6.82 29.36
N GLY A 110 -21.80 -7.09 29.38
CA GLY A 110 -21.00 -7.04 30.60
C GLY A 110 -20.96 -5.64 31.24
N PHE A 111 -20.76 -4.59 30.44
CA PHE A 111 -20.78 -3.20 30.92
C PHE A 111 -22.18 -2.76 31.39
N GLU A 112 -23.24 -3.25 30.74
CA GLU A 112 -24.62 -3.00 31.13
C GLU A 112 -24.95 -3.65 32.49
N VAL A 113 -24.50 -4.89 32.74
CA VAL A 113 -24.66 -5.57 34.05
C VAL A 113 -23.95 -4.82 35.18
N VAL A 114 -22.78 -4.22 34.89
CA VAL A 114 -22.02 -3.41 35.86
C VAL A 114 -22.68 -2.04 36.10
N GLY A 115 -23.66 -1.65 35.29
CA GLY A 115 -24.32 -0.33 35.39
C GLY A 115 -23.41 0.82 34.93
N SER A 116 -22.49 0.53 34.00
CA SER A 116 -21.59 1.56 33.45
C SER A 116 -22.38 2.66 32.72
N PRO A 117 -22.00 3.95 32.86
CA PRO A 117 -22.62 5.03 32.09
C PRO A 117 -22.55 4.77 30.59
N TRP A 118 -23.61 5.15 29.88
CA TRP A 118 -23.74 4.93 28.42
C TRP A 118 -22.53 5.46 27.62
N TRP A 119 -21.94 6.58 28.04
CA TRP A 119 -20.80 7.19 27.34
C TRP A 119 -19.49 6.42 27.54
N VAL A 120 -19.31 5.74 28.68
CA VAL A 120 -18.14 4.89 28.93
C VAL A 120 -18.25 3.63 28.08
N THR A 121 -19.43 3.00 28.10
CA THR A 121 -19.71 1.80 27.32
C THR A 121 -19.59 2.11 25.82
N GLY A 122 -20.17 3.21 25.36
CA GLY A 122 -20.08 3.60 23.96
C GLY A 122 -18.64 3.93 23.53
N LEU A 123 -17.91 4.76 24.29
CA LEU A 123 -16.54 5.12 23.93
C LEU A 123 -15.60 3.90 23.88
N LEU A 124 -15.65 3.04 24.90
CA LEU A 124 -14.72 1.92 25.04
C LEU A 124 -15.14 0.71 24.18
N VAL A 125 -16.44 0.39 24.13
CA VAL A 125 -16.94 -0.79 23.42
C VAL A 125 -17.28 -0.46 21.97
N ASP A 126 -18.12 0.54 21.72
CA ASP A 126 -18.55 0.90 20.37
C ASP A 126 -17.47 1.65 19.58
N GLY A 127 -16.62 2.41 20.26
CA GLY A 127 -15.50 3.14 19.65
C GLY A 127 -14.21 2.33 19.62
N VAL A 128 -13.53 2.24 20.76
CA VAL A 128 -12.16 1.67 20.86
C VAL A 128 -12.13 0.19 20.50
N TYR A 129 -12.94 -0.64 21.18
CA TYR A 129 -12.94 -2.08 20.98
C TYR A 129 -13.36 -2.41 19.55
N LEU A 130 -14.52 -1.93 19.09
CA LEU A 130 -15.01 -2.20 17.74
C LEU A 130 -14.00 -1.79 16.65
N GLY A 131 -13.37 -0.61 16.79
CA GLY A 131 -12.33 -0.16 15.85
C GLY A 131 -11.10 -1.05 15.84
N THR A 132 -10.63 -1.51 17.00
CA THR A 132 -9.50 -2.46 17.04
C THR A 132 -9.88 -3.85 16.55
N ALA A 133 -11.07 -4.36 16.92
CA ALA A 133 -11.60 -5.64 16.47
C ALA A 133 -11.71 -5.69 14.95
N TRP A 134 -12.20 -4.61 14.33
CA TRP A 134 -12.28 -4.48 12.88
C TRP A 134 -10.92 -4.59 12.20
N VAL A 135 -9.93 -3.85 12.72
CA VAL A 135 -8.55 -3.91 12.20
C VAL A 135 -7.97 -5.32 12.34
N VAL A 136 -8.21 -6.02 13.46
CA VAL A 136 -7.79 -7.42 13.61
C VAL A 136 -8.47 -8.30 12.56
N ALA A 137 -9.79 -8.24 12.44
CA ALA A 137 -10.56 -9.11 11.55
C ALA A 137 -10.15 -8.95 10.08
N VAL A 138 -9.96 -7.72 9.61
CA VAL A 138 -9.70 -7.43 8.18
C VAL A 138 -8.21 -7.45 7.82
N MET A 139 -7.33 -7.01 8.72
CA MET A 139 -5.91 -6.84 8.39
C MET A 139 -5.07 -8.10 8.69
N LEU A 140 -5.38 -8.82 9.78
CA LEU A 140 -4.52 -9.91 10.27
C LEU A 140 -4.44 -11.09 9.29
N PRO A 141 -5.56 -11.66 8.79
CA PRO A 141 -5.47 -12.89 7.99
C PRO A 141 -4.75 -12.72 6.65
N PRO A 142 -5.03 -11.67 5.83
CA PRO A 142 -4.28 -11.48 4.60
C PRO A 142 -2.78 -11.25 4.87
N MET A 143 -2.44 -10.50 5.94
CA MET A 143 -1.03 -10.28 6.30
C MET A 143 -0.33 -11.57 6.76
N ALA A 144 -1.04 -12.42 7.51
CA ALA A 144 -0.55 -13.71 7.98
C ALA A 144 -0.32 -14.72 6.83
N ILE A 145 -0.97 -14.56 5.68
CA ILE A 145 -0.74 -15.38 4.49
C ILE A 145 0.30 -14.74 3.57
N PHE A 146 0.16 -13.44 3.30
CA PHE A 146 1.01 -12.71 2.36
C PHE A 146 2.48 -12.69 2.77
N PHE A 147 2.78 -12.37 4.05
CA PHE A 147 4.18 -12.25 4.47
C PHE A 147 4.93 -13.57 4.44
N PRO A 148 4.40 -14.70 4.95
CA PRO A 148 5.08 -15.99 4.80
C PRO A 148 5.26 -16.37 3.33
N LEU A 149 4.23 -16.23 2.49
CA LEU A 149 4.33 -16.58 1.06
C LEU A 149 5.39 -15.74 0.35
N PHE A 150 5.43 -14.44 0.61
CA PHE A 150 6.45 -13.54 0.07
C PHE A 150 7.85 -13.89 0.58
N THR A 151 7.99 -14.19 1.89
CA THR A 151 9.29 -14.55 2.49
C THR A 151 9.79 -15.89 1.93
N LEU A 152 8.90 -16.84 1.64
CA LEU A 152 9.28 -18.09 0.96
C LEU A 152 9.83 -17.79 -0.45
N LEU A 153 9.19 -16.91 -1.22
CA LEU A 153 9.67 -16.48 -2.54
C LEU A 153 11.01 -15.72 -2.45
N GLU A 154 11.21 -14.95 -1.38
CA GLU A 154 12.48 -14.30 -1.05
C GLU A 154 13.59 -15.33 -0.81
N ASP A 155 13.35 -16.30 0.08
CA ASP A 155 14.29 -17.35 0.46
C ASP A 155 14.64 -18.29 -0.71
N PHE A 156 13.68 -18.57 -1.60
CA PHE A 156 13.92 -19.32 -2.83
C PHE A 156 14.92 -18.62 -3.77
N GLY A 157 15.14 -17.31 -3.64
CA GLY A 157 15.98 -16.52 -4.56
C GLY A 157 15.24 -16.08 -5.82
N TYR A 158 13.91 -16.07 -5.82
CA TYR A 158 13.11 -15.57 -6.94
C TYR A 158 13.13 -14.03 -7.02
N LEU A 159 12.98 -13.36 -5.88
CA LEU A 159 12.89 -11.90 -5.80
C LEU A 159 14.11 -11.17 -6.40
N PRO A 160 15.38 -11.57 -6.16
CA PRO A 160 16.54 -10.95 -6.81
C PRO A 160 16.45 -10.91 -8.35
N ARG A 161 15.84 -11.94 -8.97
CA ARG A 161 15.69 -12.03 -10.44
C ARG A 161 14.61 -11.11 -10.96
N VAL A 162 13.52 -10.95 -10.20
CA VAL A 162 12.51 -9.94 -10.49
C VAL A 162 13.11 -8.55 -10.45
N ALA A 163 13.90 -8.24 -9.41
CA ALA A 163 14.54 -6.95 -9.28
C ALA A 163 15.44 -6.64 -10.48
N PHE A 164 16.15 -7.65 -11.03
CA PHE A 164 16.94 -7.51 -12.25
C PHE A 164 16.09 -7.16 -13.48
N ASN A 165 14.93 -7.79 -13.68
CA ASN A 165 14.07 -7.49 -14.83
C ASN A 165 13.43 -6.08 -14.74
N LEU A 166 13.12 -5.63 -13.52
CA LEU A 166 12.57 -4.29 -13.26
C LEU A 166 13.64 -3.20 -13.13
N ASP A 167 14.93 -3.56 -13.05
CA ASP A 167 16.00 -2.62 -12.78
C ASP A 167 16.05 -1.50 -13.82
N ARG A 168 15.94 -1.82 -15.11
CA ARG A 168 15.91 -0.82 -16.18
C ARG A 168 14.81 0.23 -16.02
N LEU A 169 13.64 -0.19 -15.52
CA LEU A 169 12.49 0.68 -15.32
C LEU A 169 12.71 1.64 -14.15
N PHE A 170 13.27 1.15 -13.04
CA PHE A 170 13.58 1.95 -11.87
C PHE A 170 14.82 2.83 -12.08
N ALA A 171 15.86 2.32 -12.74
CA ALA A 171 17.06 3.07 -13.10
C ALA A 171 16.73 4.29 -13.98
N GLY A 172 15.81 4.13 -14.95
CA GLY A 172 15.32 5.26 -15.76
C GLY A 172 14.62 6.37 -14.94
N ALA A 173 14.04 6.01 -13.79
CA ALA A 173 13.46 6.96 -12.84
C ALA A 173 14.48 7.52 -11.82
N GLY A 174 15.76 7.15 -11.92
CA GLY A 174 16.79 7.51 -10.93
C GLY A 174 16.61 6.81 -9.58
N ALA A 175 16.01 5.62 -9.61
CA ALA A 175 15.80 4.72 -8.48
C ALA A 175 16.58 3.40 -8.68
N HIS A 176 16.60 2.55 -7.65
CA HIS A 176 17.31 1.27 -7.67
C HIS A 176 16.35 0.10 -7.96
N GLY A 177 16.74 -0.92 -8.75
CA GLY A 177 15.92 -2.11 -8.99
C GLY A 177 15.43 -2.84 -7.73
N LYS A 178 16.17 -2.77 -6.60
CA LYS A 178 15.74 -3.31 -5.30
C LYS A 178 14.46 -2.62 -4.76
N GLN A 179 14.15 -1.39 -5.21
CA GLN A 179 12.90 -0.70 -4.89
C GLN A 179 11.65 -1.45 -5.38
N SER A 180 11.77 -2.24 -6.44
CA SER A 180 10.66 -3.11 -6.88
C SER A 180 10.25 -4.11 -5.80
N LEU A 181 11.21 -4.63 -5.03
CA LEU A 181 10.96 -5.60 -3.96
C LEU A 181 10.29 -4.94 -2.76
N THR A 182 10.70 -3.72 -2.43
CA THR A 182 10.12 -2.96 -1.33
C THR A 182 8.70 -2.53 -1.66
N MET A 183 8.49 -2.03 -2.88
CA MET A 183 7.17 -1.69 -3.43
C MET A 183 6.24 -2.90 -3.38
N MET A 184 6.76 -4.07 -3.79
CA MET A 184 5.97 -5.29 -3.77
C MET A 184 5.55 -5.70 -2.35
N MET A 185 6.44 -5.55 -1.38
CA MET A 185 6.11 -5.76 0.03
C MET A 185 5.11 -4.72 0.56
N GLY A 186 5.12 -3.51 -0.02
CA GLY A 186 4.15 -2.45 0.23
C GLY A 186 2.71 -2.84 -0.08
N TYR A 187 2.47 -3.64 -1.13
CA TYR A 187 1.11 -4.13 -1.43
C TYR A 187 0.50 -4.98 -0.31
N GLY A 188 1.32 -5.66 0.49
CA GLY A 188 0.86 -6.26 1.74
C GLY A 188 0.62 -5.17 2.80
N CYS A 189 1.68 -4.47 3.18
CA CYS A 189 1.61 -3.35 4.10
C CYS A 189 2.72 -2.33 3.82
N ASN A 190 2.34 -1.05 3.66
CA ASN A 190 3.31 0.01 3.40
C ASN A 190 4.34 0.17 4.53
N ALA A 191 4.00 -0.11 5.78
CA ALA A 191 4.96 -0.09 6.89
C ALA A 191 6.03 -1.18 6.76
N ALA A 192 5.65 -2.39 6.31
CA ALA A 192 6.59 -3.46 6.03
C ALA A 192 7.47 -3.12 4.81
N GLY A 193 6.86 -2.59 3.73
CA GLY A 193 7.59 -2.12 2.55
C GLY A 193 8.63 -1.06 2.87
N VAL A 194 8.29 -0.05 3.70
CA VAL A 194 9.24 0.96 4.19
C VAL A 194 10.38 0.33 4.98
N THR A 195 10.10 -0.64 5.86
CA THR A 195 11.14 -1.34 6.64
C THR A 195 12.07 -2.16 5.72
N ALA A 196 11.54 -2.72 4.63
CA ALA A 196 12.30 -3.49 3.66
C ALA A 196 13.27 -2.65 2.82
N THR A 197 13.12 -1.32 2.79
CA THR A 197 14.04 -0.44 2.07
C THR A 197 15.48 -0.50 2.57
N ARG A 198 15.73 -1.12 3.73
CA ARG A 198 17.08 -1.44 4.26
C ARG A 198 17.93 -2.29 3.32
N ILE A 199 17.33 -3.00 2.37
CA ILE A 199 18.07 -3.74 1.34
C ILE A 199 18.78 -2.82 0.33
N ILE A 200 18.35 -1.55 0.23
CA ILE A 200 18.91 -0.54 -0.67
C ILE A 200 20.08 0.14 0.04
N ASP A 201 21.27 -0.02 -0.51
CA ASP A 201 22.53 0.42 0.10
C ASP A 201 22.70 1.95 0.02
N SER A 202 22.30 2.55 -1.10
CA SER A 202 22.36 3.99 -1.33
C SER A 202 21.36 4.73 -0.45
N PRO A 203 21.78 5.64 0.45
CA PRO A 203 20.87 6.39 1.32
C PRO A 203 19.87 7.25 0.53
N ARG A 204 20.30 7.77 -0.63
CA ARG A 204 19.47 8.58 -1.53
C ARG A 204 18.34 7.76 -2.14
N GLU A 205 18.69 6.64 -2.77
CA GLU A 205 17.71 5.76 -3.42
C GLU A 205 16.80 5.10 -2.39
N ARG A 206 17.35 4.75 -1.21
CA ARG A 206 16.57 4.27 -0.07
C ARG A 206 15.50 5.28 0.34
N LEU A 207 15.85 6.56 0.41
CA LEU A 207 14.89 7.60 0.77
C LEU A 207 13.81 7.80 -0.31
N ILE A 208 14.16 7.72 -1.60
CA ILE A 208 13.19 7.71 -2.70
C ILE A 208 12.22 6.53 -2.54
N ALA A 209 12.75 5.34 -2.28
CA ALA A 209 11.93 4.15 -2.05
C ALA A 209 11.01 4.32 -0.83
N ILE A 210 11.50 4.87 0.29
CA ILE A 210 10.69 5.15 1.49
C ILE A 210 9.51 6.08 1.17
N ILE A 211 9.76 7.19 0.46
CA ILE A 211 8.74 8.20 0.15
C ILE A 211 7.70 7.64 -0.83
N THR A 212 8.16 6.92 -1.86
CA THR A 212 7.30 6.46 -2.95
C THR A 212 6.58 5.14 -2.66
N ASN A 213 6.97 4.40 -1.62
CA ASN A 213 6.31 3.15 -1.24
C ASN A 213 4.81 3.33 -0.95
N ASN A 214 4.37 4.53 -0.54
CA ASN A 214 2.95 4.83 -0.30
C ASN A 214 2.05 4.63 -1.52
N PHE A 215 2.57 4.76 -2.74
CA PHE A 215 1.78 4.55 -3.96
C PHE A 215 1.55 3.06 -4.28
N SER A 216 2.12 2.16 -3.48
CA SER A 216 1.74 0.75 -3.48
C SER A 216 0.41 0.59 -2.73
N VAL A 217 -0.56 -0.03 -3.39
CA VAL A 217 -1.90 -0.26 -2.82
C VAL A 217 -1.79 -1.32 -1.72
N CYS A 218 -1.68 -0.89 -0.47
CA CYS A 218 -1.61 -1.80 0.68
C CYS A 218 -2.95 -2.52 0.93
N ASN A 219 -2.92 -3.62 1.69
CA ASN A 219 -4.11 -4.42 2.06
C ASN A 219 -5.35 -3.55 2.38
N GLY A 220 -5.25 -2.59 3.30
CA GLY A 220 -6.38 -1.76 3.71
C GLY A 220 -6.98 -0.83 2.65
N ARG A 221 -6.38 -0.72 1.46
CA ARG A 221 -6.93 0.07 0.34
C ARG A 221 -7.75 -0.79 -0.63
N TRP A 222 -7.50 -2.11 -0.69
CA TRP A 222 -8.18 -3.01 -1.62
C TRP A 222 -9.70 -3.07 -1.41
N PRO A 223 -10.25 -3.15 -0.18
CA PRO A 223 -11.69 -3.17 0.01
C PRO A 223 -12.40 -1.95 -0.59
N THR A 224 -11.81 -0.75 -0.44
CA THR A 224 -12.35 0.47 -1.05
C THR A 224 -12.36 0.38 -2.57
N LEU A 225 -11.24 -0.04 -3.18
CA LEU A 225 -11.12 -0.14 -4.63
C LEU A 225 -12.05 -1.20 -5.22
N ILE A 226 -12.14 -2.37 -4.58
CA ILE A 226 -13.00 -3.47 -5.00
C ILE A 226 -14.47 -3.04 -4.89
N LEU A 227 -14.88 -2.46 -3.76
CA LEU A 227 -16.26 -2.01 -3.56
C LEU A 227 -16.67 -0.97 -4.61
N MET A 228 -15.82 0.03 -4.88
CA MET A 228 -16.10 1.06 -5.88
C MET A 228 -16.12 0.49 -7.30
N GLY A 229 -15.19 -0.41 -7.62
CA GLY A 229 -15.16 -1.11 -8.89
C GLY A 229 -16.41 -1.95 -9.12
N THR A 230 -16.85 -2.71 -8.12
CA THR A 230 -18.04 -3.58 -8.20
C THR A 230 -19.32 -2.77 -8.34
N ILE A 231 -19.54 -1.77 -7.48
CA ILE A 231 -20.80 -1.03 -7.43
C ILE A 231 -20.96 -0.07 -8.62
N PHE A 232 -19.93 0.72 -8.95
CA PHE A 232 -20.07 1.84 -9.89
C PHE A 232 -19.51 1.55 -11.29
N ILE A 233 -18.43 0.77 -11.39
CA ILE A 233 -17.80 0.46 -12.69
C ILE A 233 -18.43 -0.80 -13.29
N GLY A 234 -18.69 -1.82 -12.46
CA GLY A 234 -19.37 -3.04 -12.86
C GLY A 234 -20.76 -2.78 -13.42
N SER A 235 -21.48 -1.79 -12.88
CA SER A 235 -22.83 -1.41 -13.34
C SER A 235 -22.86 -0.78 -14.74
N LEU A 236 -21.71 -0.35 -15.28
CA LEU A 236 -21.62 0.19 -16.65
C LEU A 236 -21.61 -0.92 -17.72
N ALA A 237 -21.38 -2.17 -17.33
CA ALA A 237 -21.27 -3.30 -18.23
C ALA A 237 -22.50 -4.20 -18.14
N PRO A 238 -22.81 -4.98 -19.20
CA PRO A 238 -23.74 -6.10 -19.10
C PRO A 238 -23.31 -7.08 -17.98
N PRO A 239 -24.24 -7.80 -17.33
CA PRO A 239 -23.93 -8.68 -16.19
C PRO A 239 -22.81 -9.69 -16.44
N ALA A 240 -22.68 -10.17 -17.68
CA ALA A 240 -21.62 -11.11 -18.07
C ALA A 240 -20.20 -10.51 -18.04
N LEU A 241 -20.07 -9.18 -18.22
CA LEU A 241 -18.79 -8.47 -18.26
C LEU A 241 -18.54 -7.60 -17.02
N ALA A 242 -19.55 -7.41 -16.17
CA ALA A 242 -19.47 -6.56 -14.97
C ALA A 242 -18.27 -6.91 -14.07
N GLY A 243 -18.07 -8.20 -13.78
CA GLY A 243 -16.93 -8.64 -12.95
C GLY A 243 -15.58 -8.37 -13.59
N VAL A 244 -15.46 -8.53 -14.91
CA VAL A 244 -14.21 -8.25 -15.64
C VAL A 244 -13.90 -6.76 -15.65
N LEU A 245 -14.92 -5.91 -15.83
CA LEU A 245 -14.77 -4.46 -15.86
C LEU A 245 -14.44 -3.91 -14.47
N ALA A 246 -15.11 -4.42 -13.42
CA ALA A 246 -14.80 -4.11 -12.03
C ALA A 246 -13.34 -4.49 -11.69
N ALA A 247 -12.94 -5.74 -11.94
CA ALA A 247 -11.56 -6.19 -11.70
C ALA A 247 -10.54 -5.40 -12.52
N GLY A 248 -10.85 -5.11 -13.80
CA GLY A 248 -10.02 -4.30 -14.68
C GLY A 248 -9.79 -2.89 -14.15
N SER A 249 -10.81 -2.27 -13.53
CA SER A 249 -10.68 -0.94 -12.90
C SER A 249 -9.72 -0.95 -11.71
N VAL A 250 -9.76 -1.99 -10.89
CA VAL A 250 -8.85 -2.13 -9.73
C VAL A 250 -7.42 -2.38 -10.21
N VAL A 251 -7.23 -3.23 -11.22
CA VAL A 251 -5.91 -3.47 -11.83
C VAL A 251 -5.36 -2.18 -12.45
N LEU A 252 -6.21 -1.39 -13.12
CA LEU A 252 -5.82 -0.09 -13.67
C LEU A 252 -5.31 0.86 -12.58
N VAL A 253 -5.99 0.94 -11.45
CA VAL A 253 -5.54 1.74 -10.29
C VAL A 253 -4.21 1.22 -9.74
N ALA A 254 -4.03 -0.09 -9.62
CA ALA A 254 -2.76 -0.68 -9.18
C ALA A 254 -1.60 -0.34 -10.13
N VAL A 255 -1.84 -0.37 -11.45
CA VAL A 255 -0.87 0.04 -12.47
C VAL A 255 -0.58 1.55 -12.40
N LEU A 256 -1.61 2.38 -12.21
CA LEU A 256 -1.44 3.82 -11.97
C LEU A 256 -0.56 4.09 -10.73
N GLY A 257 -0.65 3.27 -9.70
CA GLY A 257 0.25 3.33 -8.54
C GLY A 257 1.71 3.07 -8.89
N ILE A 258 2.00 2.08 -9.73
CA ILE A 258 3.35 1.80 -10.23
C ILE A 258 3.85 2.98 -11.07
N LEU A 259 3.04 3.48 -11.99
CA LEU A 259 3.40 4.63 -12.84
C LEU A 259 3.66 5.89 -12.00
N THR A 260 2.83 6.14 -10.98
CA THR A 260 3.01 7.25 -10.04
C THR A 260 4.29 7.09 -9.24
N THR A 261 4.59 5.87 -8.77
CA THR A 261 5.85 5.56 -8.07
C THR A 261 7.06 5.92 -8.92
N LEU A 262 7.06 5.54 -10.20
CA LEU A 262 8.15 5.84 -11.13
C LEU A 262 8.23 7.34 -11.44
N ALA A 263 7.10 7.99 -11.70
CA ALA A 263 7.03 9.43 -11.98
C ALA A 263 7.55 10.26 -10.79
N VAL A 264 7.08 9.96 -9.57
CA VAL A 264 7.52 10.67 -8.37
C VAL A 264 8.99 10.35 -8.06
N SER A 265 9.45 9.11 -8.26
CA SER A 265 10.87 8.76 -8.11
C SER A 265 11.74 9.60 -9.06
N TRP A 266 11.31 9.75 -10.32
CA TRP A 266 11.98 10.57 -11.33
C TRP A 266 12.01 12.06 -10.96
N VAL A 267 10.89 12.61 -10.49
CA VAL A 267 10.85 14.01 -10.03
C VAL A 267 11.77 14.21 -8.84
N LEU A 268 11.70 13.35 -7.82
CA LEU A 268 12.51 13.46 -6.61
C LEU A 268 14.00 13.32 -6.89
N SER A 269 14.39 12.38 -7.76
CA SER A 269 15.79 12.12 -8.11
C SER A 269 16.44 13.30 -8.84
N ARG A 270 15.67 14.10 -9.59
CA ARG A 270 16.17 15.30 -10.30
C ARG A 270 16.04 16.61 -9.53
N THR A 271 15.16 16.69 -8.53
CA THR A 271 14.86 17.93 -7.81
C THR A 271 15.50 17.97 -6.42
N VAL A 272 14.91 17.26 -5.46
CA VAL A 272 15.22 17.34 -4.02
C VAL A 272 16.40 16.44 -3.65
N LEU A 273 16.55 15.30 -4.33
CA LEU A 273 17.54 14.27 -4.02
C LEU A 273 18.55 14.16 -5.16
N ARG A 274 19.37 15.20 -5.37
CA ARG A 274 20.46 15.20 -6.36
C ARG A 274 21.71 14.55 -5.75
N GLY A 275 22.39 13.67 -6.49
CA GLY A 275 23.59 12.98 -6.03
C GLY A 275 24.07 11.90 -7.01
N GLU A 276 25.22 11.27 -6.72
CA GLU A 276 25.77 10.21 -7.56
C GLU A 276 24.88 8.95 -7.54
N THR A 277 24.67 8.33 -8.70
CA THR A 277 23.98 7.05 -8.84
C THR A 277 24.84 5.93 -8.25
N SER A 278 24.23 5.00 -7.51
CA SER A 278 24.99 3.86 -6.99
C SER A 278 25.37 2.92 -8.15
N VAL A 279 26.59 2.36 -8.09
CA VAL A 279 27.02 1.33 -9.05
C VAL A 279 26.32 0.03 -8.67
N TYR A 280 25.45 -0.44 -9.57
CA TYR A 280 24.66 -1.63 -9.35
C TYR A 280 25.46 -2.89 -9.70
N SER A 281 25.92 -3.61 -8.67
CA SER A 281 26.42 -4.98 -8.79
C SER A 281 25.45 -5.91 -8.07
N LEU A 282 24.42 -6.41 -8.78
CA LEU A 282 23.54 -7.42 -8.22
C LEU A 282 24.21 -8.79 -8.32
N GLU A 283 24.79 -9.25 -7.22
CA GLU A 283 25.14 -10.66 -7.07
C GLU A 283 23.84 -11.48 -7.07
N LEU A 284 23.60 -12.27 -8.12
CA LEU A 284 22.47 -13.20 -8.17
C LEU A 284 22.74 -14.37 -7.22
N PRO A 285 22.02 -14.50 -6.10
CA PRO A 285 22.24 -15.59 -5.15
C PRO A 285 21.82 -16.93 -5.77
N PRO A 286 22.48 -18.05 -5.41
CA PRO A 286 22.06 -19.38 -5.85
C PRO A 286 20.67 -19.73 -5.30
N TYR A 287 19.88 -20.52 -6.04
CA TYR A 287 18.60 -21.05 -5.53
C TYR A 287 18.87 -21.90 -4.28
N ARG A 288 18.08 -21.68 -3.22
CA ARG A 288 18.12 -22.48 -2.00
C ARG A 288 16.70 -22.92 -1.67
N PRO A 289 16.45 -24.20 -1.34
CA PRO A 289 15.14 -24.61 -0.86
C PRO A 289 14.86 -23.87 0.47
N PRO A 290 13.69 -23.24 0.64
CA PRO A 290 13.37 -22.47 1.82
C PRO A 290 13.12 -23.40 3.01
N GLN A 291 13.45 -22.90 4.21
CA GLN A 291 13.15 -23.59 5.46
C GLN A 291 11.70 -23.32 5.85
N VAL A 292 10.75 -23.95 5.15
CA VAL A 292 9.30 -23.61 5.18
C VAL A 292 8.76 -23.30 6.58
N TRP A 293 8.97 -24.19 7.55
CA TRP A 293 8.47 -23.99 8.92
C TRP A 293 9.13 -22.83 9.66
N ARG A 294 10.45 -22.67 9.51
CA ARG A 294 11.19 -21.57 10.13
C ARG A 294 10.80 -20.23 9.50
N THR A 295 10.65 -20.19 8.17
CA THR A 295 10.25 -19.00 7.42
C THR A 295 8.84 -18.57 7.80
N ILE A 296 7.88 -19.51 7.91
CA ILE A 296 6.51 -19.21 8.36
C ILE A 296 6.52 -18.64 9.78
N TYR A 297 7.20 -19.30 10.73
CA TYR A 297 7.25 -18.86 12.12
C TYR A 297 7.88 -17.47 12.28
N THR A 298 9.06 -17.27 11.69
CA THR A 298 9.78 -15.99 11.76
C THR A 298 8.98 -14.87 11.08
N SER A 299 8.41 -15.12 9.90
CA SER A 299 7.60 -14.12 9.20
C SER A 299 6.34 -13.73 9.99
N MET A 300 5.66 -14.71 10.60
CA MET A 300 4.46 -14.45 11.40
C MET A 300 4.75 -13.62 12.66
N ILE A 301 5.86 -13.89 13.36
CA ILE A 301 6.22 -13.12 14.55
C ILE A 301 6.84 -11.76 14.19
N ASP A 302 7.85 -11.76 13.32
CA ASP A 302 8.64 -10.57 13.06
C ASP A 302 7.96 -9.57 12.13
N ARG A 303 7.12 -10.03 11.21
CA ARG A 303 6.43 -9.16 10.26
C ARG A 303 4.96 -8.99 10.66
N THR A 304 4.20 -10.07 10.84
CA THR A 304 2.76 -9.99 11.09
C THR A 304 2.44 -9.43 12.48
N TYR A 305 2.92 -10.05 13.56
CA TYR A 305 2.58 -9.62 14.93
C TYR A 305 3.11 -8.22 15.27
N LYS A 306 4.37 -7.91 14.92
CA LYS A 306 4.97 -6.59 15.20
C LYS A 306 4.26 -5.45 14.48
N VAL A 307 3.79 -5.66 13.24
CA VAL A 307 3.01 -4.68 12.49
C VAL A 307 1.61 -4.55 13.06
N LEU A 308 0.94 -5.68 13.35
CA LEU A 308 -0.40 -5.68 13.94
C LEU A 308 -0.43 -4.89 15.27
N ARG A 309 0.53 -5.12 16.17
CA ARG A 309 0.59 -4.41 17.44
C ARG A 309 0.66 -2.89 17.25
N ARG A 310 1.40 -2.41 16.25
CA ARG A 310 1.49 -0.96 15.95
C ARG A 310 0.16 -0.45 15.38
N ALA A 311 -0.47 -1.21 14.48
CA ALA A 311 -1.77 -0.88 13.93
C ALA A 311 -2.84 -0.76 15.02
N LEU A 312 -2.87 -1.68 15.99
CA LEU A 312 -3.86 -1.64 17.09
C LEU A 312 -3.68 -0.44 18.02
N VAL A 313 -2.44 -0.13 18.41
CA VAL A 313 -2.15 1.05 19.24
C VAL A 313 -2.58 2.35 18.54
N MET A 314 -2.50 2.39 17.21
CA MET A 314 -2.94 3.55 16.43
C MET A 314 -4.43 3.56 16.13
N ALA A 315 -5.07 2.40 15.95
CA ALA A 315 -6.49 2.29 15.63
C ALA A 315 -7.40 2.54 16.83
N ALA A 316 -6.98 2.17 18.04
CA ALA A 316 -7.73 2.41 19.28
C ALA A 316 -8.17 3.88 19.47
N PRO A 317 -7.28 4.89 19.41
CA PRO A 317 -7.70 6.29 19.51
C PRO A 317 -8.54 6.74 18.32
N ALA A 318 -8.35 6.15 17.12
CA ALA A 318 -9.18 6.46 15.96
C ALA A 318 -10.64 6.08 16.22
N GLY A 319 -10.88 4.87 16.71
CA GLY A 319 -12.23 4.40 17.08
C GLY A 319 -12.88 5.27 18.16
N ALA A 320 -12.12 5.69 19.18
CA ALA A 320 -12.59 6.64 20.18
C ALA A 320 -13.02 7.98 19.56
N VAL A 321 -12.22 8.53 18.64
CA VAL A 321 -12.53 9.79 17.95
C VAL A 321 -13.77 9.64 17.07
N ILE A 322 -13.91 8.56 16.29
CA ILE A 322 -15.10 8.29 15.47
C ILE A 322 -16.36 8.32 16.35
N TRP A 323 -16.32 7.60 17.48
CA TRP A 323 -17.45 7.53 18.40
C TRP A 323 -17.79 8.90 19.01
N LEU A 324 -16.78 9.66 19.45
CA LEU A 324 -16.97 11.01 20.01
C LEU A 324 -17.55 11.97 18.98
N LEU A 325 -17.08 11.94 17.73
CA LEU A 325 -17.60 12.79 16.65
C LEU A 325 -19.08 12.49 16.35
N GLY A 326 -19.47 11.22 16.41
CA GLY A 326 -20.86 10.79 16.20
C GLY A 326 -21.80 11.15 17.35
N ASN A 327 -21.32 11.15 18.60
CA ASN A 327 -22.18 11.27 19.79
C ASN A 327 -22.14 12.65 20.47
N LEU A 328 -21.09 13.44 20.28
CA LEU A 328 -21.02 14.80 20.84
C LEU A 328 -21.87 15.76 20.02
N HIS A 329 -22.79 16.46 20.68
CA HIS A 329 -23.68 17.44 20.05
C HIS A 329 -23.24 18.86 20.38
N LEU A 330 -23.20 19.71 19.35
CA LEU A 330 -22.95 21.15 19.45
C LEU A 330 -24.06 21.88 18.71
N GLY A 331 -24.80 22.76 19.40
CA GLY A 331 -25.87 23.54 18.75
C GLY A 331 -27.00 22.70 18.17
N GLY A 332 -27.27 21.51 18.71
CA GLY A 332 -28.37 20.63 18.28
C GLY A 332 -28.01 19.61 17.18
N THR A 333 -26.82 19.67 16.61
CA THR A 333 -26.31 18.69 15.63
C THR A 333 -25.02 18.03 16.13
N THR A 334 -24.67 16.87 15.59
CA THR A 334 -23.44 16.16 15.97
C THR A 334 -22.19 16.93 15.52
N LEU A 335 -21.07 16.73 16.20
CA LEU A 335 -19.78 17.29 15.81
C LEU A 335 -19.34 16.77 14.42
N ALA A 336 -19.66 15.51 14.10
CA ALA A 336 -19.49 14.96 12.76
C ALA A 336 -20.24 15.79 11.70
N ALA A 337 -21.52 16.15 11.94
CA ALA A 337 -22.29 16.96 11.00
C ALA A 337 -21.64 18.35 10.74
N HIS A 338 -21.14 19.01 11.78
CA HIS A 338 -20.41 20.28 11.65
C HIS A 338 -19.14 20.14 10.82
N LEU A 339 -18.37 19.07 11.03
CA LEU A 339 -17.15 18.85 10.27
C LEU A 339 -17.44 18.45 8.82
N VAL A 340 -18.44 17.61 8.57
CA VAL A 340 -18.87 17.24 7.21
C VAL A 340 -19.29 18.48 6.43
N THR A 341 -20.16 19.32 7.00
CA THR A 341 -20.60 20.57 6.34
C THR A 341 -19.45 21.53 6.08
N GLY A 342 -18.47 21.63 6.99
CA GLY A 342 -17.25 22.42 6.79
C GLY A 342 -16.31 21.87 5.71
N LEU A 343 -16.29 20.55 5.52
CA LEU A 343 -15.46 19.87 4.51
C LEU A 343 -16.13 19.79 3.14
N GLU A 344 -17.45 19.96 3.07
CA GLU A 344 -18.24 19.85 1.84
C GLU A 344 -17.70 20.71 0.67
N PRO A 345 -17.30 21.99 0.86
CA PRO A 345 -16.75 22.78 -0.24
C PRO A 345 -15.46 22.19 -0.83
N VAL A 346 -14.60 21.65 0.04
CA VAL A 346 -13.37 20.97 -0.39
C VAL A 346 -13.71 19.67 -1.09
N GLY A 347 -14.66 18.90 -0.54
CA GLY A 347 -15.17 17.67 -1.14
C GLY A 347 -15.65 17.94 -2.57
N TRP A 348 -16.49 18.95 -2.73
CA TRP A 348 -17.01 19.34 -4.03
C TRP A 348 -15.90 19.71 -5.02
N VAL A 349 -14.85 20.45 -4.62
CA VAL A 349 -13.72 20.75 -5.53
C VAL A 349 -13.00 19.48 -5.98
N LEU A 350 -12.84 18.51 -5.08
CA LEU A 350 -12.20 17.23 -5.38
C LEU A 350 -13.13 16.23 -6.10
N GLY A 351 -14.40 16.57 -6.30
CA GLY A 351 -15.42 15.63 -6.77
C GLY A 351 -15.68 14.46 -5.81
N LEU A 352 -15.50 14.73 -4.50
CA LEU A 352 -15.85 13.90 -3.36
C LEU A 352 -16.94 14.64 -2.54
N ASN A 353 -17.21 14.21 -1.31
CA ASN A 353 -18.10 14.91 -0.38
C ASN A 353 -17.44 15.04 1.01
N GLY A 354 -18.05 15.83 1.90
CA GLY A 354 -17.55 16.07 3.25
C GLY A 354 -17.48 14.80 4.11
N ILE A 355 -18.37 13.83 3.87
CA ILE A 355 -18.37 12.53 4.57
C ILE A 355 -17.09 11.75 4.25
N ILE A 356 -16.74 11.62 2.97
CA ILE A 356 -15.51 10.94 2.53
C ILE A 356 -14.29 11.63 3.16
N LEU A 357 -14.23 12.96 3.08
CA LEU A 357 -13.08 13.71 3.63
C LEU A 357 -12.96 13.55 5.14
N LEU A 358 -14.07 13.61 5.88
CA LEU A 358 -14.06 13.37 7.33
C LEU A 358 -13.64 11.94 7.65
N ALA A 359 -14.15 10.96 6.92
CA ALA A 359 -13.78 9.56 7.11
C ALA A 359 -12.28 9.36 6.91
N TYR A 360 -11.69 9.91 5.85
CA TYR A 360 -10.23 9.83 5.63
C TYR A 360 -9.42 10.59 6.68
N LEU A 361 -9.93 11.72 7.19
CA LEU A 361 -9.26 12.49 8.25
C LEU A 361 -9.19 11.69 9.56
N VAL A 362 -10.28 11.01 9.93
CA VAL A 362 -10.35 10.27 11.19
C VAL A 362 -9.73 8.87 11.05
N ALA A 363 -9.79 8.28 9.86
CA ALA A 363 -9.21 6.96 9.55
C ALA A 363 -7.74 7.02 9.11
N ILE A 364 -7.04 8.16 9.21
CA ILE A 364 -5.57 8.24 9.04
C ILE A 364 -4.85 7.10 9.78
N PRO A 365 -5.27 6.69 11.00
CA PRO A 365 -4.59 5.63 11.69
C PRO A 365 -4.66 4.26 11.04
N ALA A 366 -5.78 3.91 10.41
CA ALA A 366 -6.04 2.62 9.77
C ALA A 366 -6.94 2.81 8.53
N ASN A 367 -6.46 2.44 7.35
CA ASN A 367 -7.23 2.64 6.11
C ASN A 367 -8.37 1.61 5.96
N GLU A 368 -8.28 0.49 6.69
CA GLU A 368 -9.27 -0.60 6.70
C GLU A 368 -10.63 -0.17 7.25
N ILE A 369 -10.68 0.89 8.08
CA ILE A 369 -11.91 1.40 8.70
C ILE A 369 -12.54 2.56 7.91
N VAL A 370 -11.96 2.96 6.77
CA VAL A 370 -12.47 4.08 5.95
C VAL A 370 -13.90 3.80 5.45
N ILE A 371 -14.12 2.66 4.76
CA ILE A 371 -15.44 2.31 4.22
C ILE A 371 -16.50 2.15 5.33
N PRO A 372 -16.26 1.40 6.42
CA PRO A 372 -17.21 1.31 7.53
C PRO A 372 -17.57 2.67 8.13
N THR A 373 -16.59 3.57 8.22
CA THR A 373 -16.81 4.95 8.70
C THR A 373 -17.65 5.75 7.71
N ILE A 374 -17.38 5.63 6.40
CA ILE A 374 -18.19 6.28 5.36
C ILE A 374 -19.64 5.77 5.41
N LEU A 375 -19.86 4.46 5.49
CA LEU A 375 -21.20 3.87 5.55
C LEU A 375 -21.95 4.34 6.81
N MET A 376 -21.30 4.30 7.97
CA MET A 376 -21.88 4.79 9.23
C MET A 376 -22.24 6.28 9.15
N LEU A 377 -21.33 7.13 8.66
CA LEU A 377 -21.60 8.57 8.52
C LEU A 377 -22.69 8.84 7.48
N THR A 378 -22.75 8.06 6.40
CA THR A 378 -23.79 8.20 5.36
C THR A 378 -25.16 7.80 5.90
N LEU A 379 -25.26 6.71 6.66
CA LEU A 379 -26.51 6.27 7.29
C LEU A 379 -27.02 7.24 8.35
N THR A 380 -26.12 7.90 9.08
CA THR A 380 -26.46 8.79 10.21
C THR A 380 -26.70 10.24 9.80
N LEU A 381 -26.03 10.72 8.75
CA LEU A 381 -26.11 12.12 8.31
C LEU A 381 -26.86 12.31 6.98
N GLY A 382 -26.88 11.28 6.12
CA GLY A 382 -27.38 11.37 4.75
C GLY A 382 -26.58 12.34 3.87
N HIS A 383 -26.99 12.48 2.61
CA HIS A 383 -26.44 13.48 1.68
C HIS A 383 -27.06 14.89 1.84
N THR A 384 -28.20 14.98 2.53
CA THR A 384 -28.98 16.22 2.69
C THR A 384 -29.39 16.39 4.14
N PRO A 385 -29.34 17.62 4.70
CA PRO A 385 -29.85 17.89 6.04
C PRO A 385 -31.32 17.46 6.16
N GLY A 386 -31.60 16.52 7.07
CA GLY A 386 -32.96 16.02 7.33
C GLY A 386 -33.42 14.82 6.49
N ALA A 387 -32.55 14.22 5.66
CA ALA A 387 -32.81 12.87 5.15
C ALA A 387 -32.99 11.90 6.33
N PRO A 388 -33.94 10.95 6.28
CA PRO A 388 -34.14 10.03 7.38
C PRO A 388 -32.84 9.24 7.60
N ALA A 389 -32.26 9.40 8.79
CA ALA A 389 -31.23 8.49 9.25
C ALA A 389 -31.84 7.09 9.25
N ALA A 390 -31.26 6.18 8.47
CA ALA A 390 -31.59 4.77 8.63
C ALA A 390 -31.17 4.34 10.04
N ASP A 391 -31.76 3.27 10.59
CA ASP A 391 -31.55 2.76 11.96
C ASP A 391 -30.09 2.32 12.26
N ALA A 392 -29.15 3.27 12.23
CA ALA A 392 -27.73 3.08 12.48
C ALA A 392 -27.35 3.84 13.74
N ALA A 393 -26.70 3.15 14.67
CA ALA A 393 -26.19 3.76 15.89
C ALA A 393 -25.05 4.74 15.57
N ALA A 394 -25.18 5.98 16.04
CA ALA A 394 -24.18 7.02 15.81
C ALA A 394 -22.80 6.62 16.37
N GLY A 395 -21.77 6.71 15.53
CA GLY A 395 -20.40 6.37 15.91
C GLY A 395 -20.09 4.87 15.98
N VAL A 396 -21.00 4.01 15.53
CA VAL A 396 -20.82 2.54 15.49
C VAL A 396 -20.57 2.10 14.05
N MET A 397 -19.38 1.55 13.76
CA MET A 397 -19.02 1.09 12.42
C MET A 397 -19.86 -0.11 11.99
N VAL A 398 -20.25 -0.13 10.72
CA VAL A 398 -21.12 -1.16 10.14
C VAL A 398 -20.45 -1.90 8.99
N ASN A 399 -20.75 -3.20 8.89
CA ASN A 399 -20.44 -4.01 7.72
C ASN A 399 -21.74 -4.27 6.96
N LEU A 400 -21.75 -3.93 5.67
CA LEU A 400 -22.89 -4.14 4.79
C LEU A 400 -22.43 -5.01 3.61
N SER A 401 -23.33 -5.83 3.09
CA SER A 401 -23.06 -6.52 1.82
C SER A 401 -22.90 -5.51 0.68
N ASP A 402 -22.24 -5.90 -0.40
CA ASP A 402 -22.00 -5.01 -1.55
C ASP A 402 -23.29 -4.37 -2.09
N THR A 403 -24.41 -5.11 -2.07
CA THR A 403 -25.71 -4.59 -2.51
C THR A 403 -26.27 -3.53 -1.56
N GLN A 404 -26.21 -3.78 -0.26
CA GLN A 404 -26.63 -2.83 0.78
C GLN A 404 -25.72 -1.60 0.81
N ALA A 405 -24.41 -1.78 0.66
CA ALA A 405 -23.48 -0.67 0.52
C ALA A 405 -23.79 0.16 -0.72
N GLY A 406 -24.14 -0.47 -1.84
CA GLY A 406 -24.58 0.20 -3.06
C GLY A 406 -25.80 1.09 -2.85
N THR A 407 -26.86 0.57 -2.23
CA THR A 407 -28.07 1.37 -1.95
C THR A 407 -27.77 2.52 -1.00
N VAL A 408 -26.97 2.30 0.05
CA VAL A 408 -26.61 3.38 0.98
C VAL A 408 -25.79 4.46 0.29
N LEU A 409 -24.79 4.11 -0.50
CA LEU A 409 -23.91 5.10 -1.14
C LEU A 409 -24.63 5.87 -2.25
N ILE A 410 -25.49 5.21 -3.03
CA ILE A 410 -26.21 5.82 -4.15
C ILE A 410 -27.45 6.58 -3.65
N ASP A 411 -28.34 5.93 -2.92
CA ASP A 411 -29.66 6.47 -2.60
C ASP A 411 -29.61 7.43 -1.40
N ILE A 412 -28.82 7.11 -0.38
CA ILE A 412 -28.69 7.95 0.83
C ILE A 412 -27.50 8.92 0.69
N GLY A 413 -26.39 8.46 0.11
CA GLY A 413 -25.16 9.23 -0.05
C GLY A 413 -25.11 10.11 -1.30
N GLY A 414 -25.94 9.84 -2.32
CA GLY A 414 -25.97 10.62 -3.56
C GLY A 414 -24.72 10.45 -4.41
N TRP A 415 -24.03 9.32 -4.28
CA TRP A 415 -22.75 9.11 -4.97
C TRP A 415 -22.95 8.89 -6.45
N THR A 416 -22.07 9.49 -7.23
CA THR A 416 -22.03 9.34 -8.68
C THR A 416 -20.80 8.54 -9.10
N LEU A 417 -20.76 8.12 -10.37
CA LEU A 417 -19.56 7.51 -10.95
C LEU A 417 -18.32 8.39 -10.77
N LEU A 418 -18.47 9.72 -10.88
CA LEU A 418 -17.39 10.67 -10.62
C LEU A 418 -16.85 10.51 -9.19
N THR A 419 -17.73 10.42 -8.20
CA THR A 419 -17.36 10.26 -6.79
C THR A 419 -16.60 8.97 -6.58
N ALA A 420 -17.06 7.87 -7.18
CA ALA A 420 -16.39 6.57 -7.08
C ALA A 420 -15.00 6.58 -7.73
N VAL A 421 -14.86 7.13 -8.95
CA VAL A 421 -13.57 7.23 -9.63
C VAL A 421 -12.59 8.13 -8.86
N ASN A 422 -13.04 9.30 -8.39
CA ASN A 422 -12.20 10.17 -7.58
C ASN A 422 -11.85 9.53 -6.23
N LEU A 423 -12.75 8.76 -5.62
CA LEU A 423 -12.44 8.03 -4.40
C LEU A 423 -11.39 6.95 -4.64
N MET A 424 -11.44 6.24 -5.77
CA MET A 424 -10.40 5.26 -6.14
C MET A 424 -9.03 5.92 -6.34
N LEU A 425 -8.99 7.06 -7.04
CA LEU A 425 -7.76 7.84 -7.24
C LEU A 425 -7.25 8.45 -5.91
N PHE A 426 -8.14 8.98 -5.09
CA PHE A 426 -7.82 9.51 -3.77
C PHE A 426 -7.26 8.40 -2.89
N CYS A 427 -7.90 7.23 -2.83
CA CYS A 427 -7.44 6.06 -2.08
C CYS A 427 -6.04 5.60 -2.53
N LEU A 428 -5.74 5.67 -3.83
CA LEU A 428 -4.40 5.36 -4.34
C LEU A 428 -3.35 6.37 -3.89
N LEU A 429 -3.67 7.66 -3.96
CA LEU A 429 -2.71 8.74 -3.86
C LEU A 429 -2.63 9.38 -2.47
N HIS A 430 -3.58 9.13 -1.56
CA HIS A 430 -3.62 9.80 -0.26
C HIS A 430 -2.44 9.43 0.65
N ASN A 431 -2.39 10.09 1.79
CA ASN A 431 -1.34 9.90 2.78
C ASN A 431 -1.21 8.42 3.25
N PRO A 432 0.00 8.01 3.64
CA PRO A 432 0.20 6.74 4.31
C PRO A 432 -0.54 6.70 5.66
N CYS A 433 -0.90 5.50 6.11
CA CYS A 433 -1.48 5.33 7.44
C CYS A 433 -0.48 5.67 8.54
N SER A 434 -0.98 5.99 9.74
CA SER A 434 -0.15 6.37 10.91
C SER A 434 0.99 5.37 11.21
N THR A 435 0.73 4.07 11.05
CA THR A 435 1.73 3.01 11.26
C THR A 435 2.89 3.12 10.27
N THR A 436 2.58 3.48 9.03
CA THR A 436 3.58 3.73 7.99
C THR A 436 4.30 5.04 8.27
N MET A 437 3.60 6.13 8.62
CA MET A 437 4.22 7.41 9.00
C MET A 437 5.21 7.26 10.16
N LEU A 438 4.84 6.52 11.20
CA LEU A 438 5.72 6.21 12.34
C LEU A 438 6.92 5.38 11.90
N THR A 439 6.74 4.45 10.96
CA THR A 439 7.84 3.63 10.44
C THR A 439 8.79 4.46 9.57
N ILE A 440 8.28 5.37 8.74
CA ILE A 440 9.09 6.34 8.00
C ILE A 440 9.92 7.19 8.96
N TRP A 441 9.31 7.70 10.04
CA TRP A 441 10.03 8.45 11.06
C TRP A 441 11.14 7.60 11.73
N ARG A 442 10.87 6.33 12.03
CA ARG A 442 11.88 5.41 12.61
C ARG A 442 13.03 5.08 11.65
N GLU A 443 12.77 4.96 10.35
CA GLU A 443 13.83 4.66 9.36
C GLU A 443 14.63 5.91 8.96
N THR A 444 14.02 7.09 8.97
CA THR A 444 14.66 8.35 8.52
C THR A 444 15.16 9.22 9.67
N HIS A 445 14.65 9.03 10.89
CA HIS A 445 14.85 9.88 12.07
C HIS A 445 14.62 11.38 11.79
N SER A 446 13.78 11.71 10.81
CA SER A 446 13.63 13.08 10.32
C SER A 446 12.16 13.45 10.07
N LEU A 447 11.69 14.45 10.81
CA LEU A 447 10.34 15.01 10.62
C LEU A 447 10.16 15.63 9.22
N LYS A 448 11.23 16.17 8.62
CA LYS A 448 11.19 16.73 7.26
C LYS A 448 10.80 15.66 6.24
N TRP A 449 11.37 14.46 6.34
CA TRP A 449 11.07 13.38 5.40
C TRP A 449 9.73 12.72 5.69
N THR A 450 9.34 12.57 6.95
CA THR A 450 8.00 12.08 7.31
C THR A 450 6.90 13.02 6.83
N THR A 451 7.05 14.33 7.01
CA THR A 451 6.08 15.33 6.53
C THR A 451 6.02 15.36 5.02
N LEU A 452 7.16 15.33 4.31
CA LEU A 452 7.17 15.24 2.85
C LEU A 452 6.48 13.97 2.36
N ALA A 453 6.78 12.80 2.94
CA ALA A 453 6.16 11.53 2.57
C ALA A 453 4.64 11.47 2.88
N THR A 454 4.13 12.37 3.72
CA THR A 454 2.71 12.46 4.06
C THR A 454 1.98 13.46 3.18
N LEU A 455 2.55 14.65 3.01
CA LEU A 455 1.92 15.77 2.31
C LEU A 455 2.07 15.67 0.79
N LEU A 456 3.17 15.09 0.28
CA LEU A 456 3.37 14.95 -1.16
C LEU A 456 2.29 14.07 -1.80
N PRO A 457 1.98 12.86 -1.27
CA PRO A 457 0.89 12.06 -1.81
C PRO A 457 -0.46 12.75 -1.66
N LEU A 458 -0.76 13.34 -0.48
CA LEU A 458 -2.02 14.05 -0.26
C LEU A 458 -2.23 15.23 -1.22
N GLY A 459 -1.20 16.02 -1.48
CA GLY A 459 -1.24 17.11 -2.45
C GLY A 459 -1.45 16.61 -3.87
N LEU A 460 -0.80 15.50 -4.25
CA LEU A 460 -1.01 14.85 -5.54
C LEU A 460 -2.43 14.30 -5.68
N ALA A 461 -2.98 13.68 -4.62
CA ALA A 461 -4.36 13.22 -4.58
C ALA A 461 -5.34 14.36 -4.80
N GLY A 462 -5.16 15.48 -4.08
CA GLY A 462 -5.98 16.67 -4.22
C GLY A 462 -5.93 17.26 -5.63
N LEU A 463 -4.73 17.39 -6.20
CA LEU A 463 -4.53 17.89 -7.56
C LEU A 463 -5.21 16.98 -8.60
N VAL A 464 -4.96 15.67 -8.55
CA VAL A 464 -5.50 14.72 -9.52
C VAL A 464 -7.03 14.67 -9.44
N CYS A 465 -7.60 14.57 -8.24
CA CYS A 465 -9.06 14.52 -8.07
C CYS A 465 -9.73 15.82 -8.51
N ALA A 466 -9.15 16.98 -8.19
CA ALA A 466 -9.67 18.27 -8.65
C ALA A 466 -9.64 18.40 -10.18
N LEU A 467 -8.57 17.94 -10.84
CA LEU A 467 -8.46 17.95 -12.30
C LEU A 467 -9.49 17.02 -12.96
N VAL A 468 -9.70 15.83 -12.40
CA VAL A 468 -10.72 14.89 -12.88
C VAL A 468 -12.12 15.44 -12.67
N ALA A 469 -12.41 16.02 -11.51
CA ALA A 469 -13.70 16.66 -11.22
C ALA A 469 -13.98 17.86 -12.14
N LEU A 470 -12.97 18.69 -12.40
CA LEU A 470 -13.08 19.81 -13.33
C LEU A 470 -13.37 19.31 -14.75
N ALA A 471 -12.59 18.34 -15.24
CA ALA A 471 -12.79 17.75 -16.56
C ALA A 471 -14.21 17.17 -16.70
N TRP A 472 -14.68 16.41 -15.70
CA TRP A 472 -16.01 15.82 -15.69
C TRP A 472 -17.14 16.87 -15.76
N ARG A 473 -16.95 18.04 -15.14
CA ARG A 473 -17.96 19.11 -15.14
C ARG A 473 -17.95 19.96 -16.40
N THR A 474 -16.85 19.94 -17.17
CA THR A 474 -16.73 20.69 -18.43
C THR A 474 -17.33 19.97 -19.63
N PHE A 475 -17.47 18.64 -19.54
CA PHE A 475 -18.23 17.82 -20.48
C PHE A 475 -19.65 17.60 -19.96
#